data_AF-A0A1H5VVX8-F1
#
_entry.id   AF-A0A1H5VVX8-F1
#
_cell.length_a   1.000
_cell.length_b   1.000
_cell.length_c   1.000
_cell.angle_alpha   90.00
_cell.angle_beta   90.00
_cell.angle_gamma   90.00
#
_symmetry.space_group_name_H-M   'P 1'
#
loop_
_entity.id
_entity.type
_entity.pdbx_description
1 polymer ?
#
loop_
_entity_poly.entity_id
_entity_poly.type
_entity_poly.pdbx_seq_one_letter_code
_entity_poly.pdbx_strand_id
1 'polypeptide(L)'
;MIFCLLMMAGSAFAQPSWVKKATKSVFTLKTFSADGSLIASSNGYFVGSDGEAVSNYTPFKGASRAVIIDSQGKEMNVVSILGANDMYDVVKFRVDGKTQPLIVSSSVAPVGSLAWLLPYRETKNISSGVIRKAETFQEDYAYYTVALSMPHNTISCPLINESGEVIGMMQQPANDKDTLNYAISARFVDSLKISAFGMNEATLKLTKIKKELPGSLKDAVLALFLSASQMDSAEYVTLVNDFIQKFPKAPDGFMQRAQMAVVDGNFADAEKDMETALKLAEKKDEAHYAYARMIYNKEIFQSAQPYANWSLDKALTEIQSANALNPQPSYRQLEANILYAQQKFDPAYTIYDELAQNGQKTAEVFYAAAKCKEMLKDTTAMLALLDSTMNTFSKPYLKDAAPYLLARAEARRAAGKSRDAVNDLNDYEALMQAEINDNFYYLRHQVEIEGRLYQQALNDINRAIQMAPQETFYYAEKASLQVRVGLLDDVIDTANEMIGIDSNDSDAYMFLGLAQCLKGNKKDGIANLQKAKDMGNLQADTLIQKYQ
;
A
#
# COMPACT_ATOMS: atom_id res chain seq x y z
N MET A 1 66.36 17.09 51.97
CA MET A 1 65.80 16.70 50.66
C MET A 1 65.94 15.18 50.55
N ILE A 2 64.89 14.43 50.86
CA ILE A 2 64.83 12.99 50.61
C ILE A 2 63.56 12.79 49.78
N PHE A 3 63.74 12.44 48.52
CA PHE A 3 62.67 12.22 47.55
C PHE A 3 62.31 10.73 47.59
N CYS A 4 61.15 10.39 48.15
CA CYS A 4 60.59 9.04 48.09
C CYS A 4 60.03 8.79 46.69
N LEU A 5 60.68 7.94 45.92
CA LEU A 5 60.12 7.31 44.72
C LEU A 5 59.12 6.22 45.16
N LEU A 6 57.82 6.51 45.06
CA LEU A 6 56.78 5.47 45.08
C LEU A 6 56.79 4.74 43.73
N MET A 7 57.30 3.51 43.70
CA MET A 7 57.03 2.57 42.62
C MET A 7 55.56 2.12 42.71
N MET A 8 54.72 2.57 41.78
CA MET A 8 53.43 1.93 41.52
C MET A 8 53.68 0.59 40.81
N ALA A 9 53.58 -0.51 41.55
CA ALA A 9 53.50 -1.83 40.98
C ALA A 9 52.14 -1.99 40.27
N GLY A 10 52.14 -2.01 38.95
CA GLY A 10 50.96 -2.39 38.18
C GLY A 10 50.62 -3.86 38.48
N SER A 11 49.49 -4.09 39.12
CA SER A 11 48.95 -5.43 39.36
C SER A 11 48.49 -6.03 38.02
N ALA A 12 49.36 -6.83 37.40
CA ALA A 12 48.99 -7.72 36.32
C ALA A 12 48.17 -8.88 36.90
N PHE A 13 46.86 -8.85 36.71
CA PHE A 13 45.98 -9.95 37.09
C PHE A 13 46.29 -11.18 36.22
N ALA A 14 46.31 -12.39 36.83
CA ALA A 14 46.47 -13.63 36.09
C ALA A 14 45.36 -13.79 35.03
N GLN A 15 45.70 -14.33 33.86
CA GLN A 15 44.74 -14.54 32.77
C GLN A 15 43.62 -15.51 33.23
N PRO A 16 42.34 -15.11 33.16
CA PRO A 16 41.24 -15.99 33.56
C PRO A 16 41.19 -17.30 32.75
N SER A 17 40.77 -18.40 33.39
CA SER A 17 40.75 -19.73 32.77
C SER A 17 39.77 -19.84 31.59
N TRP A 18 38.74 -19.00 31.54
CA TRP A 18 37.74 -18.98 30.48
C TRP A 18 38.24 -18.40 29.16
N VAL A 19 39.34 -17.64 29.14
CA VAL A 19 39.77 -16.84 27.97
C VAL A 19 39.96 -17.71 26.73
N LYS A 20 40.70 -18.82 26.85
CA LYS A 20 40.97 -19.71 25.71
C LYS A 20 39.70 -20.29 25.07
N LYS A 21 38.68 -20.56 25.90
CA LYS A 21 37.39 -21.07 25.42
C LYS A 21 36.57 -19.94 24.78
N ALA A 22 36.59 -18.75 25.37
CA ALA A 22 35.85 -17.59 24.92
C ALA A 22 36.38 -17.02 23.59
N THR A 23 37.68 -17.10 23.31
CA THR A 23 38.26 -16.66 22.02
C THR A 23 37.66 -17.39 20.82
N LYS A 24 37.12 -18.60 20.99
CA LYS A 24 36.42 -19.33 19.92
C LYS A 24 35.10 -18.68 19.49
N SER A 25 34.62 -17.71 20.27
CA SER A 25 33.32 -17.07 20.08
C SER A 25 33.39 -15.66 19.52
N VAL A 26 34.59 -15.15 19.24
CA VAL A 26 34.82 -13.83 18.63
C VAL A 26 35.21 -13.97 17.15
N PHE A 27 34.96 -12.91 16.38
CA PHE A 27 35.24 -12.88 14.95
C PHE A 27 35.58 -11.47 14.46
N THR A 28 36.16 -11.39 13.26
CA THR A 28 36.24 -10.17 12.45
C THR A 28 35.05 -10.10 11.50
N LEU A 29 34.37 -8.97 11.42
CA LEU A 29 33.32 -8.67 10.46
C LEU A 29 33.89 -7.94 9.25
N LYS A 30 33.41 -8.28 8.04
CA LYS A 30 33.63 -7.52 6.81
C LYS A 30 32.32 -7.33 6.07
N THR A 31 32.11 -6.13 5.55
CA THR A 31 30.89 -5.73 4.83
C THR A 31 31.24 -5.23 3.44
N PHE A 32 30.36 -5.49 2.48
CA PHE A 32 30.61 -5.23 1.06
C PHE A 32 29.40 -4.60 0.38
N SER A 33 29.66 -3.70 -0.56
CA SER A 33 28.66 -3.13 -1.46
C SER A 33 28.25 -4.13 -2.54
N ALA A 34 27.24 -3.78 -3.34
CA ALA A 34 26.70 -4.63 -4.40
C ALA A 34 27.74 -5.02 -5.48
N ASP A 35 28.72 -4.15 -5.74
CA ASP A 35 29.82 -4.40 -6.68
C ASP A 35 30.97 -5.25 -6.09
N GLY A 36 30.85 -5.64 -4.81
CA GLY A 36 31.84 -6.43 -4.10
C GLY A 36 32.96 -5.63 -3.43
N SER A 37 32.95 -4.30 -3.51
CA SER A 37 33.94 -3.47 -2.81
C SER A 37 33.79 -3.57 -1.27
N LEU A 38 34.90 -3.53 -0.55
CA LEU A 38 34.89 -3.56 0.93
C LEU A 38 34.42 -2.19 1.46
N ILE A 39 33.33 -2.19 2.24
CA ILE A 39 32.82 -0.98 2.91
C ILE A 39 33.59 -0.74 4.20
N ALA A 40 33.57 -1.73 5.10
CA ALA A 40 34.21 -1.60 6.41
C ALA A 40 34.56 -2.97 7.01
N SER A 41 35.45 -2.94 8.00
CA SER A 41 35.75 -4.07 8.87
C SER A 41 35.57 -3.67 10.33
N SER A 42 35.06 -4.60 11.13
CA SER A 42 34.85 -4.43 12.58
C SER A 42 35.05 -5.78 13.27
N ASN A 43 34.74 -5.87 14.56
CA ASN A 43 34.76 -7.12 15.32
C ASN A 43 33.36 -7.50 15.78
N GLY A 44 33.22 -8.68 16.35
CA GLY A 44 31.99 -9.07 17.02
C GLY A 44 32.15 -10.40 17.72
N TYR A 45 31.03 -10.89 18.25
CA TYR A 45 30.98 -12.17 18.95
C TYR A 45 29.62 -12.84 18.82
N PHE A 46 29.62 -14.16 19.00
CA PHE A 46 28.40 -14.97 18.98
C PHE A 46 27.68 -14.90 20.33
N VAL A 47 26.36 -14.77 20.26
CA VAL A 47 25.44 -14.73 21.42
C VAL A 47 24.45 -15.90 21.42
N GLY A 48 24.34 -16.63 20.30
CA GLY A 48 23.55 -17.87 20.22
C GLY A 48 24.27 -19.01 19.49
N SER A 49 23.72 -20.22 19.60
CA SER A 49 24.28 -21.43 18.98
C SER A 49 23.90 -21.59 17.51
N ASP A 50 22.92 -20.80 17.04
CA ASP A 50 22.28 -20.94 15.74
C ASP A 50 22.70 -19.80 14.82
N GLY A 51 23.92 -19.31 15.01
CA GLY A 51 24.52 -18.24 14.23
C GLY A 51 24.21 -16.83 14.72
N GLU A 52 23.52 -16.64 15.85
CA GLU A 52 23.24 -15.31 16.38
C GLU A 52 24.54 -14.61 16.83
N ALA A 53 24.76 -13.42 16.31
CA ALA A 53 25.97 -12.64 16.47
C ALA A 53 25.66 -11.16 16.64
N VAL A 54 26.57 -10.43 17.28
CA VAL A 54 26.45 -8.99 17.50
C VAL A 54 27.69 -8.23 17.07
N SER A 55 27.49 -7.00 16.62
CA SER A 55 28.54 -6.05 16.20
C SER A 55 27.99 -4.62 16.27
N ASN A 56 28.81 -3.64 15.90
CA ASN A 56 28.33 -2.31 15.59
C ASN A 56 27.61 -2.24 14.22
N TYR A 57 26.68 -1.29 14.06
CA TYR A 57 25.77 -1.23 12.91
C TYR A 57 26.35 -0.53 11.68
N THR A 58 27.21 0.47 11.89
CA THR A 58 27.76 1.34 10.85
C THR A 58 28.32 0.59 9.64
N PRO A 59 29.08 -0.52 9.78
CA PRO A 59 29.54 -1.31 8.64
C PRO A 59 28.41 -1.81 7.72
N PHE A 60 27.21 -2.02 8.24
CA PHE A 60 26.08 -2.55 7.47
C PHE A 60 25.36 -1.50 6.61
N LYS A 61 25.61 -0.20 6.85
CA LYS A 61 25.01 0.88 6.07
C LYS A 61 25.55 0.84 4.63
N GLY A 62 24.66 0.65 3.66
CA GLY A 62 24.98 0.43 2.25
C GLY A 62 25.45 -0.99 1.89
N ALA A 63 25.59 -1.88 2.87
CA ALA A 63 26.08 -3.24 2.61
C ALA A 63 25.01 -4.12 1.96
N SER A 64 25.40 -4.82 0.90
CA SER A 64 24.63 -5.88 0.24
C SER A 64 25.07 -7.27 0.65
N ARG A 65 26.29 -7.39 1.18
CA ARG A 65 26.86 -8.66 1.68
C ARG A 65 27.69 -8.40 2.92
N ALA A 66 27.69 -9.33 3.85
CA ALA A 66 28.64 -9.35 4.95
C ALA A 66 29.10 -10.78 5.24
N VAL A 67 30.34 -10.90 5.70
CA VAL A 67 30.92 -12.16 6.16
C VAL A 67 31.63 -11.93 7.47
N ILE A 68 31.69 -12.96 8.30
CA ILE A 68 32.56 -12.99 9.45
C ILE A 68 33.71 -13.96 9.20
N ILE A 69 34.85 -13.72 9.85
CA ILE A 69 35.98 -14.64 9.91
C ILE A 69 36.22 -14.93 11.38
N ASP A 70 35.96 -16.17 11.81
CA ASP A 70 36.12 -16.56 13.21
C ASP A 70 37.61 -16.64 13.62
N SER A 71 37.85 -16.85 14.92
CA SER A 71 39.22 -16.99 15.45
C SER A 71 40.04 -18.16 14.88
N GLN A 72 39.40 -19.11 14.19
CA GLN A 72 40.03 -20.25 13.53
C GLN A 72 40.26 -19.98 12.02
N GLY A 73 39.84 -18.82 11.52
CA GLY A 73 39.94 -18.44 10.11
C GLY A 73 38.79 -18.96 9.25
N LYS A 74 37.73 -19.52 9.84
CA LYS A 74 36.55 -19.98 9.10
C LYS A 74 35.70 -18.77 8.71
N GLU A 75 35.43 -18.65 7.42
CA GLU A 75 34.49 -17.65 6.89
C GLU A 75 33.05 -18.16 6.98
N MET A 76 32.14 -17.30 7.44
CA MET A 76 30.70 -17.57 7.51
C MET A 76 29.93 -16.36 6.98
N ASN A 77 28.88 -16.60 6.21
CA ASN A 77 28.07 -15.55 5.61
C ASN A 77 27.08 -14.99 6.62
N VAL A 78 26.87 -13.68 6.62
CA VAL A 78 25.72 -13.07 7.31
C VAL A 78 24.49 -13.28 6.45
N VAL A 79 23.50 -14.01 6.98
CA VAL A 79 22.29 -14.42 6.24
C VAL A 79 21.10 -13.50 6.50
N SER A 80 21.03 -12.88 7.68
CA SER A 80 19.94 -11.97 8.03
C SER A 80 20.31 -10.99 9.15
N ILE A 81 19.70 -9.81 9.12
CA ILE A 81 19.68 -8.87 10.25
C ILE A 81 18.55 -9.25 11.20
N LEU A 82 18.89 -9.41 12.48
CA LEU A 82 17.97 -9.75 13.56
C LEU A 82 17.45 -8.51 14.27
N GLY A 83 18.16 -7.39 14.22
CA GLY A 83 17.72 -6.11 14.78
C GLY A 83 18.87 -5.11 14.79
N ALA A 84 18.56 -3.82 14.75
CA ALA A 84 19.56 -2.76 14.75
C ALA A 84 19.08 -1.55 15.56
N ASN A 85 20.01 -0.81 16.14
CA ASN A 85 19.75 0.47 16.77
C ASN A 85 20.83 1.46 16.32
N ASP A 86 20.41 2.46 15.54
CA ASP A 86 21.33 3.44 14.96
C ASP A 86 21.92 4.39 16.01
N MET A 87 21.11 4.79 17.00
CA MET A 87 21.51 5.72 18.06
C MET A 87 22.71 5.20 18.85
N TYR A 88 22.73 3.89 19.12
CA TYR A 88 23.82 3.24 19.83
C TYR A 88 24.81 2.53 18.91
N ASP A 89 24.67 2.65 17.59
CA ASP A 89 25.50 1.95 16.60
C ASP A 89 25.63 0.44 16.86
N VAL A 90 24.52 -0.26 17.09
CA VAL A 90 24.53 -1.70 17.40
C VAL A 90 23.63 -2.53 16.49
N VAL A 91 24.04 -3.76 16.21
CA VAL A 91 23.29 -4.70 15.36
C VAL A 91 23.44 -6.12 15.87
N LYS A 92 22.32 -6.85 15.80
CA LYS A 92 22.26 -8.30 15.94
C LYS A 92 21.95 -8.91 14.57
N PHE A 93 22.65 -9.96 14.20
CA PHE A 93 22.51 -10.62 12.90
C PHE A 93 22.72 -12.14 13.04
N ARG A 94 22.33 -12.89 12.01
CA ARG A 94 22.51 -14.34 11.92
C ARG A 94 23.56 -14.66 10.87
N VAL A 95 24.44 -15.63 11.17
CA VAL A 95 25.36 -16.25 10.21
C VAL A 95 24.91 -17.66 9.82
N ASP A 96 25.48 -18.19 8.73
CA ASP A 96 25.27 -19.58 8.36
C ASP A 96 25.99 -20.57 9.30
N GLY A 97 25.32 -21.67 9.63
CA GLY A 97 25.86 -22.75 10.45
C GLY A 97 25.69 -22.57 11.97
N LYS A 98 26.21 -23.53 12.73
CA LYS A 98 26.19 -23.54 14.20
C LYS A 98 27.43 -22.84 14.75
N THR A 99 27.25 -22.17 15.88
CA THR A 99 28.26 -21.31 16.51
C THR A 99 28.44 -21.66 17.98
N GLN A 100 29.58 -21.27 18.55
CA GLN A 100 29.83 -21.36 19.99
C GLN A 100 29.60 -19.99 20.61
N PRO A 101 28.49 -19.75 21.34
CA PRO A 101 28.20 -18.43 21.90
C PRO A 101 28.99 -18.13 23.17
N LEU A 102 29.15 -16.83 23.45
CA LEU A 102 29.42 -16.34 24.80
C LEU A 102 28.11 -16.22 25.57
N ILE A 103 28.19 -16.41 26.88
CA ILE A 103 27.04 -16.21 27.78
C ILE A 103 26.92 -14.71 28.04
N VAL A 104 25.78 -14.11 27.72
CA VAL A 104 25.49 -12.70 28.04
C VAL A 104 24.97 -12.63 29.49
N SER A 105 25.55 -11.75 30.30
CA SER A 105 25.15 -11.61 31.70
C SER A 105 23.74 -11.05 31.82
N SER A 106 22.94 -11.60 32.74
CA SER A 106 21.57 -11.16 32.98
C SER A 106 21.49 -9.92 33.89
N SER A 107 22.59 -9.55 34.54
CA SER A 107 22.65 -8.49 35.56
C SER A 107 23.61 -7.36 35.17
N VAL A 108 23.38 -6.17 35.74
CA VAL A 108 24.29 -5.03 35.58
C VAL A 108 25.54 -5.27 36.42
N ALA A 109 26.71 -5.10 35.82
CA ALA A 109 27.98 -5.25 36.53
C ALA A 109 28.13 -4.17 37.62
N PRO A 110 28.46 -4.54 38.87
CA PRO A 110 28.62 -3.56 39.96
C PRO A 110 29.75 -2.57 39.67
N VAL A 111 29.55 -1.30 40.01
CA VAL A 111 30.62 -0.30 39.96
C VAL A 111 31.75 -0.73 40.91
N GLY A 112 33.00 -0.68 40.44
CA GLY A 112 34.18 -1.18 41.14
C GLY A 112 34.56 -2.63 40.82
N SER A 113 33.69 -3.39 40.12
CA SER A 113 34.02 -4.74 39.67
C SER A 113 35.06 -4.77 38.54
N LEU A 114 35.80 -5.87 38.47
CA LEU A 114 36.78 -6.12 37.40
C LEU A 114 36.08 -6.56 36.11
N ALA A 115 36.62 -6.10 34.99
CA ALA A 115 36.20 -6.50 33.67
C ALA A 115 37.40 -6.71 32.73
N TRP A 116 37.26 -7.65 31.81
CA TRP A 116 38.28 -8.04 30.85
C TRP A 116 37.80 -7.80 29.43
N LEU A 117 38.66 -7.18 28.62
CA LEU A 117 38.42 -6.98 27.20
C LEU A 117 38.94 -8.20 26.43
N LEU A 118 38.04 -8.96 25.82
CA LEU A 118 38.40 -10.10 24.98
C LEU A 118 38.60 -9.63 23.53
N PRO A 119 39.84 -9.67 22.99
CA PRO A 119 40.11 -9.25 21.62
C PRO A 119 39.60 -10.26 20.59
N TYR A 120 39.48 -9.83 19.34
CA TYR A 120 39.00 -10.62 18.20
C TYR A 120 39.86 -11.83 17.80
N ARG A 121 41.04 -12.00 18.42
CA ARG A 121 41.99 -13.10 18.19
C ARG A 121 42.73 -13.44 19.48
N GLU A 122 43.36 -14.62 19.52
CA GLU A 122 44.12 -15.05 20.68
C GLU A 122 45.30 -14.09 20.96
N THR A 123 45.44 -13.68 22.22
CA THR A 123 46.53 -12.81 22.69
C THR A 123 47.13 -13.38 23.96
N LYS A 124 48.43 -13.17 24.16
CA LYS A 124 49.16 -13.69 25.34
C LYS A 124 48.66 -13.08 26.66
N ASN A 125 48.27 -11.80 26.63
CA ASN A 125 47.70 -11.09 27.76
C ASN A 125 46.49 -10.30 27.27
N ILE A 126 45.36 -10.44 27.97
CA ILE A 126 44.17 -9.63 27.72
C ILE A 126 44.15 -8.40 28.62
N SER A 127 43.62 -7.29 28.12
CA SER A 127 43.50 -6.06 28.90
C SER A 127 42.38 -6.20 29.92
N SER A 128 42.62 -5.74 31.14
CA SER A 128 41.63 -5.69 32.21
C SER A 128 41.54 -4.30 32.82
N GLY A 129 40.44 -4.05 33.51
CA GLY A 129 40.19 -2.79 34.19
C GLY A 129 38.98 -2.85 35.10
N VAL A 130 38.51 -1.68 35.50
CA VAL A 130 37.44 -1.53 36.50
C VAL A 130 36.27 -0.77 35.91
N ILE A 131 35.05 -1.23 36.20
CA ILE A 131 33.82 -0.47 35.91
C ILE A 131 33.78 0.76 36.81
N ARG A 132 33.92 1.96 36.22
CA ARG A 132 33.88 3.24 36.96
C ARG A 132 32.47 3.79 37.13
N LYS A 133 31.62 3.56 36.13
CA LYS A 133 30.24 4.06 36.10
C LYS A 133 29.38 3.09 35.31
N ALA A 134 28.12 2.95 35.71
CA ALA A 134 27.08 2.25 34.98
C ALA A 134 25.83 3.14 34.99
N GLU A 135 25.49 3.71 33.84
CA GLU A 135 24.32 4.58 33.67
C GLU A 135 23.17 3.79 33.07
N THR A 136 22.00 3.86 33.70
CA THR A 136 20.83 3.13 33.24
C THR A 136 20.14 3.86 32.09
N PHE A 137 19.80 3.14 31.03
CA PHE A 137 18.98 3.61 29.91
C PHE A 137 17.92 2.56 29.55
N GLN A 138 16.80 3.01 28.96
CA GLN A 138 15.64 2.17 28.66
C GLN A 138 15.25 1.27 29.86
N GLU A 139 15.15 1.91 31.02
CA GLU A 139 14.74 1.35 32.32
C GLU A 139 15.73 0.37 32.96
N ASP A 140 16.32 -0.56 32.20
CA ASP A 140 17.05 -1.69 32.77
C ASP A 140 18.47 -1.88 32.23
N TYR A 141 18.87 -1.26 31.12
CA TYR A 141 20.16 -1.51 30.48
C TYR A 141 21.25 -0.54 30.94
N ALA A 142 22.48 -1.02 31.05
CA ALA A 142 23.62 -0.20 31.48
C ALA A 142 24.48 0.30 30.32
N TYR A 143 24.91 1.55 30.42
CA TYR A 143 25.99 2.14 29.65
C TYR A 143 27.20 2.32 30.57
N TYR A 144 28.28 1.61 30.29
CA TYR A 144 29.43 1.52 31.17
C TYR A 144 30.52 2.52 30.79
N THR A 145 31.09 3.17 31.79
CA THR A 145 32.41 3.81 31.68
C THR A 145 33.45 2.91 32.32
N VAL A 146 34.48 2.54 31.56
CA VAL A 146 35.46 1.53 31.94
C VAL A 146 36.87 2.13 31.95
N ALA A 147 37.55 1.98 33.08
CA ALA A 147 38.96 2.33 33.19
C ALA A 147 39.83 1.13 32.86
N LEU A 148 40.19 1.03 31.59
CA LEU A 148 41.12 0.04 31.05
C LEU A 148 41.99 0.70 29.97
N SER A 149 43.14 0.11 29.65
CA SER A 149 43.90 0.51 28.47
C SER A 149 43.26 -0.15 27.25
N MET A 150 42.86 0.63 26.23
CA MET A 150 42.30 0.09 24.99
C MET A 150 43.40 -0.18 23.96
N PRO A 151 43.63 -1.44 23.56
CA PRO A 151 44.36 -1.74 22.34
C PRO A 151 43.65 -1.15 21.11
N HIS A 152 44.40 -0.94 20.03
CA HIS A 152 43.81 -0.61 18.73
C HIS A 152 42.86 -1.72 18.25
N ASN A 153 41.82 -1.33 17.51
CA ASN A 153 40.85 -2.23 16.87
C ASN A 153 40.05 -3.12 17.86
N THR A 154 39.40 -2.48 18.83
CA THR A 154 38.64 -3.15 19.90
C THR A 154 37.15 -2.81 19.90
N ILE A 155 36.69 -2.04 18.90
CA ILE A 155 35.26 -1.78 18.67
C ILE A 155 34.55 -3.12 18.56
N SER A 156 33.40 -3.23 19.22
CA SER A 156 32.56 -4.43 19.24
C SER A 156 33.17 -5.67 19.89
N CYS A 157 34.37 -5.57 20.48
CA CYS A 157 34.90 -6.63 21.34
C CYS A 157 34.07 -6.76 22.63
N PRO A 158 33.85 -7.99 23.14
CA PRO A 158 33.11 -8.19 24.36
C PRO A 158 33.93 -7.82 25.61
N LEU A 159 33.26 -7.14 26.53
CA LEU A 159 33.71 -6.87 27.89
C LEU A 159 33.10 -7.95 28.80
N ILE A 160 33.96 -8.69 29.51
CA ILE A 160 33.60 -9.93 30.20
C ILE A 160 33.88 -9.80 31.71
N ASN A 161 32.99 -10.32 32.56
CA ASN A 161 33.15 -10.36 34.00
C ASN A 161 34.03 -11.55 34.46
N GLU A 162 34.29 -11.66 35.77
CA GLU A 162 35.12 -12.72 36.33
C GLU A 162 34.56 -14.12 36.06
N SER A 163 33.22 -14.25 36.04
CA SER A 163 32.49 -15.48 35.73
C SER A 163 32.56 -15.91 34.26
N GLY A 164 33.14 -15.09 33.37
CA GLY A 164 33.22 -15.39 31.94
C GLY A 164 31.96 -15.01 31.15
N GLU A 165 31.10 -14.17 31.70
CA GLU A 165 29.90 -13.66 31.03
C GLU A 165 30.14 -12.28 30.43
N VAL A 166 29.57 -12.01 29.25
CA VAL A 166 29.67 -10.71 28.59
C VAL A 166 28.72 -9.72 29.27
N ILE A 167 29.28 -8.64 29.80
CA ILE A 167 28.54 -7.55 30.42
C ILE A 167 28.30 -6.39 29.46
N GLY A 168 29.20 -6.17 28.50
CA GLY A 168 29.12 -5.07 27.56
C GLY A 168 29.83 -5.32 26.24
N MET A 169 29.52 -4.51 25.24
CA MET A 169 30.18 -4.45 23.95
C MET A 169 30.90 -3.10 23.83
N MET A 170 32.20 -3.13 23.55
CA MET A 170 33.00 -1.89 23.46
C MET A 170 32.51 -1.00 22.30
N GLN A 171 32.43 0.30 22.56
CA GLN A 171 32.01 1.31 21.58
C GLN A 171 33.19 2.14 21.06
N GLN A 172 32.99 2.76 19.90
CA GLN A 172 33.91 3.76 19.36
C GLN A 172 34.00 4.95 20.35
N PRO A 173 35.20 5.37 20.77
CA PRO A 173 35.37 6.60 21.54
C PRO A 173 34.87 7.81 20.74
N ALA A 174 34.22 8.77 21.41
CA ALA A 174 33.75 10.01 20.76
C ALA A 174 34.91 10.90 20.26
N ASN A 175 36.10 10.75 20.86
CA ASN A 175 37.32 11.46 20.48
C ASN A 175 38.54 10.56 20.72
N ASP A 176 39.49 10.52 19.78
CA ASP A 176 40.71 9.70 19.86
C ASP A 176 41.66 10.10 21.00
N LYS A 177 41.40 11.25 21.65
CA LYS A 177 42.17 11.76 22.80
C LYS A 177 41.55 11.43 24.16
N ASP A 178 40.38 10.78 24.20
CA ASP A 178 39.71 10.45 25.46
C ASP A 178 40.39 9.28 26.16
N THR A 179 40.61 9.41 27.48
CA THR A 179 41.15 8.33 28.33
C THR A 179 40.07 7.43 28.93
N LEU A 180 38.79 7.76 28.68
CA LEU A 180 37.62 7.03 29.16
C LEU A 180 37.07 6.16 28.03
N ASN A 181 36.79 4.91 28.35
CA ASN A 181 36.26 3.94 27.39
C ASN A 181 34.83 3.60 27.73
N TYR A 182 34.03 3.36 26.70
CA TYR A 182 32.61 3.11 26.85
C TYR A 182 32.23 1.74 26.32
N ALA A 183 31.30 1.09 27.02
CA ALA A 183 30.72 -0.16 26.58
C ALA A 183 29.21 -0.12 26.78
N ILE A 184 28.47 -0.56 25.77
CA ILE A 184 27.02 -0.68 25.86
C ILE A 184 26.64 -2.07 26.37
N SER A 185 25.57 -2.17 27.17
CA SER A 185 25.03 -3.44 27.66
C SER A 185 24.94 -4.51 26.58
N ALA A 186 25.63 -5.64 26.77
CA ALA A 186 25.55 -6.78 25.87
C ALA A 186 24.13 -7.38 25.88
N ARG A 187 23.42 -7.28 27.01
CA ARG A 187 22.01 -7.69 27.15
C ARG A 187 21.09 -6.85 26.26
N PHE A 188 21.36 -5.55 26.11
CA PHE A 188 20.61 -4.70 25.19
C PHE A 188 20.82 -5.14 23.74
N VAL A 189 22.08 -5.31 23.33
CA VAL A 189 22.39 -5.70 21.95
C VAL A 189 21.84 -7.08 21.61
N ASP A 190 21.91 -8.03 22.55
CA ASP A 190 21.33 -9.36 22.39
C ASP A 190 19.79 -9.35 22.36
N SER A 191 19.15 -8.37 23.02
CA SER A 191 17.68 -8.22 23.01
C SER A 191 17.11 -7.68 21.68
N LEU A 192 17.96 -7.17 20.78
CA LEU A 192 17.53 -6.61 19.51
C LEU A 192 16.78 -7.67 18.69
N LYS A 193 15.62 -7.28 18.18
CA LYS A 193 14.74 -8.11 17.36
C LYS A 193 14.05 -7.25 16.30
N ILE A 194 13.71 -7.84 15.15
CA ILE A 194 12.86 -7.20 14.14
C ILE A 194 11.44 -7.10 14.71
N SER A 195 10.94 -5.87 14.80
CA SER A 195 9.55 -5.58 15.16
C SER A 195 8.62 -5.86 13.97
N ALA A 196 7.30 -5.88 14.19
CA ALA A 196 6.34 -5.99 13.09
C ALA A 196 6.48 -4.87 12.04
N PHE A 197 7.01 -3.71 12.43
CA PHE A 197 7.28 -2.57 11.56
C PHE A 197 8.73 -2.50 11.07
N GLY A 198 9.59 -3.39 11.58
CA GLY A 198 11.05 -3.33 11.37
C GLY A 198 11.46 -3.40 9.91
N MET A 199 10.69 -4.12 9.08
CA MET A 199 10.94 -4.18 7.63
C MET A 199 10.90 -2.80 6.97
N ASN A 200 10.13 -1.87 7.55
CA ASN A 200 9.91 -0.52 7.02
C ASN A 200 10.67 0.59 7.78
N GLU A 201 11.39 0.25 8.86
CA GLU A 201 12.14 1.21 9.67
C GLU A 201 13.31 1.82 8.86
N ALA A 202 13.48 3.14 8.95
CA ALA A 202 14.51 3.87 8.21
C ALA A 202 15.92 3.31 8.48
N THR A 203 16.21 2.96 9.75
CA THR A 203 17.45 2.29 10.15
C THR A 203 17.69 1.04 9.31
N LEU A 204 16.75 0.10 9.30
CA LEU A 204 16.91 -1.19 8.63
C LEU A 204 16.92 -1.07 7.10
N LYS A 205 16.32 -0.02 6.52
CA LYS A 205 16.42 0.27 5.08
C LYS A 205 17.81 0.69 4.63
N LEU A 206 18.70 1.11 5.53
CA LEU A 206 20.08 1.50 5.19
C LEU A 206 20.95 0.31 4.77
N THR A 207 20.59 -0.92 5.13
CA THR A 207 21.29 -2.12 4.68
C THR A 207 20.47 -2.86 3.63
N LYS A 208 21.14 -3.47 2.65
CA LYS A 208 20.52 -4.35 1.63
C LYS A 208 20.58 -5.82 2.02
N ILE A 209 21.23 -6.15 3.13
CA ILE A 209 21.16 -7.50 3.71
C ILE A 209 19.71 -7.78 4.14
N LYS A 210 19.27 -9.01 3.88
CA LYS A 210 17.96 -9.54 4.25
C LYS A 210 17.69 -9.35 5.75
N LYS A 211 16.42 -9.11 6.11
CA LYS A 211 15.99 -8.99 7.50
C LYS A 211 15.27 -10.27 7.89
N GLU A 212 15.49 -10.73 9.11
CA GLU A 212 14.76 -11.89 9.61
C GLU A 212 13.31 -11.51 9.92
N LEU A 213 12.39 -12.42 9.64
CA LEU A 213 11.01 -12.24 10.08
C LEU A 213 10.94 -12.12 11.61
N PRO A 214 9.99 -11.34 12.15
CA PRO A 214 9.71 -11.35 13.58
C PRO A 214 9.55 -12.77 14.15
N GLY A 215 9.89 -12.94 15.42
CA GLY A 215 9.86 -14.25 16.09
C GLY A 215 8.45 -14.77 16.36
N SER A 216 7.49 -13.87 16.63
CA SER A 216 6.11 -14.24 16.90
C SER A 216 5.31 -14.33 15.59
N LEU A 217 4.36 -15.28 15.54
CA LEU A 217 3.47 -15.41 14.37
C LEU A 217 2.70 -14.11 14.13
N LYS A 218 2.14 -13.50 15.18
CA LYS A 218 1.35 -12.26 15.08
C LYS A 218 2.16 -11.11 14.47
N ASP A 219 3.38 -10.89 14.94
CA ASP A 219 4.23 -9.82 14.41
C ASP A 219 4.70 -10.13 12.99
N ALA A 220 4.95 -11.40 12.67
CA ALA A 220 5.35 -11.82 11.33
C ALA A 220 4.21 -11.68 10.32
N VAL A 221 2.96 -12.00 10.70
CA VAL A 221 1.77 -11.78 9.87
C VAL A 221 1.59 -10.29 9.60
N LEU A 222 1.70 -9.45 10.63
CA LEU A 222 1.61 -8.00 10.46
C LEU A 222 2.74 -7.46 9.56
N ALA A 223 3.97 -7.93 9.75
CA ALA A 223 5.10 -7.56 8.87
C ALA A 223 4.86 -7.98 7.41
N LEU A 224 4.28 -9.17 7.19
CA LEU A 224 3.92 -9.66 5.86
C LEU A 224 2.93 -8.70 5.17
N PHE A 225 1.82 -8.38 5.84
CA PHE A 225 0.80 -7.48 5.29
C PHE A 225 1.32 -6.07 5.01
N LEU A 226 2.12 -5.50 5.92
CA LEU A 226 2.67 -4.15 5.75
C LEU A 226 3.73 -4.06 4.63
N SER A 227 4.37 -5.19 4.30
CA SER A 227 5.41 -5.23 3.26
C SER A 227 4.81 -5.34 1.86
N ALA A 228 3.59 -5.85 1.71
CA ALA A 228 2.95 -6.13 0.41
C ALA A 228 2.85 -4.91 -0.53
N SER A 229 2.67 -3.70 0.02
CA SER A 229 2.54 -2.46 -0.78
C SER A 229 3.79 -1.60 -0.82
N GLN A 230 4.82 -1.92 -0.03
CA GLN A 230 6.01 -1.09 0.15
C GLN A 230 7.31 -1.71 -0.35
N MET A 231 7.32 -3.04 -0.56
CA MET A 231 8.49 -3.80 -0.94
C MET A 231 8.49 -4.10 -2.44
N ASP A 232 9.68 -4.30 -3.01
CA ASP A 232 9.81 -4.81 -4.38
C ASP A 232 9.17 -6.20 -4.52
N SER A 233 8.59 -6.49 -5.69
CA SER A 233 7.85 -7.74 -5.92
C SER A 233 8.72 -9.00 -5.69
N ALA A 234 9.99 -9.00 -6.12
CA ALA A 234 10.86 -10.17 -5.95
C ALA A 234 11.31 -10.35 -4.49
N GLU A 235 11.57 -9.24 -3.80
CA GLU A 235 11.87 -9.26 -2.36
C GLU A 235 10.65 -9.74 -1.54
N TYR A 236 9.44 -9.34 -1.93
CA TYR A 236 8.21 -9.77 -1.28
C TYR A 236 7.91 -11.26 -1.49
N VAL A 237 8.15 -11.80 -2.70
CA VAL A 237 8.08 -13.26 -2.96
C VAL A 237 8.99 -14.02 -1.99
N THR A 238 10.21 -13.52 -1.79
CA THR A 238 11.17 -14.14 -0.88
C THR A 238 10.65 -14.11 0.56
N LEU A 239 10.14 -12.96 1.01
CA LEU A 239 9.58 -12.78 2.35
C LEU A 239 8.40 -13.75 2.63
N VAL A 240 7.50 -13.93 1.66
CA VAL A 240 6.37 -14.86 1.77
C VAL A 240 6.84 -16.31 1.89
N ASN A 241 7.84 -16.71 1.10
CA ASN A 241 8.41 -18.06 1.20
C ASN A 241 9.13 -18.29 2.53
N ASP A 242 9.87 -17.30 3.03
CA ASP A 242 10.48 -17.37 4.35
C ASP A 242 9.43 -17.49 5.46
N PHE A 243 8.30 -16.80 5.32
CA PHE A 243 7.19 -16.88 6.25
C PHE A 243 6.62 -18.29 6.28
N ILE A 244 6.36 -18.89 5.11
CA ILE A 244 5.84 -20.27 5.01
C ILE A 244 6.84 -21.26 5.62
N GLN A 245 8.15 -21.07 5.40
CA GLN A 245 9.18 -21.92 5.98
C GLN A 245 9.22 -21.80 7.51
N LYS A 246 9.11 -20.58 8.04
CA LYS A 246 9.16 -20.29 9.48
C LYS A 246 7.88 -20.70 10.21
N PHE A 247 6.74 -20.54 9.56
CA PHE A 247 5.40 -20.80 10.11
C PHE A 247 4.59 -21.72 9.18
N PRO A 248 5.01 -22.99 8.98
CA PRO A 248 4.41 -23.90 7.99
C PRO A 248 2.97 -24.33 8.32
N LYS A 249 2.48 -24.01 9.52
CA LYS A 249 1.10 -24.27 9.96
C LYS A 249 0.22 -23.02 9.89
N ALA A 250 0.77 -21.85 9.56
CA ALA A 250 0.00 -20.62 9.45
C ALA A 250 -0.61 -20.51 8.03
N PRO A 251 -1.92 -20.29 7.90
CA PRO A 251 -2.55 -20.15 6.59
C PRO A 251 -2.14 -18.87 5.86
N ASP A 252 -1.78 -17.81 6.58
CA ASP A 252 -1.53 -16.46 6.04
C ASP A 252 -0.50 -16.45 4.91
N GLY A 253 0.61 -17.18 5.07
CA GLY A 253 1.66 -17.26 4.06
C GLY A 253 1.17 -17.88 2.75
N PHE A 254 0.42 -18.98 2.85
CA PHE A 254 -0.18 -19.62 1.68
C PHE A 254 -1.22 -18.73 1.02
N MET A 255 -2.04 -18.02 1.81
CA MET A 255 -3.04 -17.08 1.27
C MET A 255 -2.38 -15.92 0.51
N GLN A 256 -1.27 -15.38 1.04
CA GLN A 256 -0.50 -14.33 0.35
C GLN A 256 0.14 -14.87 -0.93
N ARG A 257 0.76 -16.06 -0.89
CA ARG A 257 1.36 -16.67 -2.08
C ARG A 257 0.32 -17.00 -3.15
N ALA A 258 -0.87 -17.44 -2.76
CA ALA A 258 -1.99 -17.65 -3.67
C ALA A 258 -2.42 -16.34 -4.34
N GLN A 259 -2.53 -15.25 -3.58
CA GLN A 259 -2.87 -13.93 -4.14
C GLN A 259 -1.85 -13.47 -5.18
N MET A 260 -0.56 -13.73 -4.95
CA MET A 260 0.51 -13.42 -5.90
C MET A 260 0.42 -14.30 -7.15
N ALA A 261 0.17 -15.60 -6.97
CA ALA A 261 -0.02 -16.53 -8.08
C ALA A 261 -1.22 -16.14 -8.97
N VAL A 262 -2.31 -15.59 -8.41
CA VAL A 262 -3.42 -15.04 -9.21
C VAL A 262 -3.00 -13.81 -10.03
N VAL A 263 -2.18 -12.93 -9.47
CA VAL A 263 -1.65 -11.77 -10.20
C VAL A 263 -0.76 -12.22 -11.37
N ASP A 264 0.02 -13.28 -11.17
CA ASP A 264 0.90 -13.87 -12.19
C ASP A 264 0.15 -14.77 -13.20
N GLY A 265 -1.16 -14.98 -13.04
CA GLY A 265 -1.96 -15.88 -13.88
C GLY A 265 -1.77 -17.38 -13.59
N ASN A 266 -1.05 -17.72 -12.53
CA ASN A 266 -0.77 -19.09 -12.10
C ASN A 266 -1.90 -19.66 -11.20
N PHE A 267 -3.10 -19.78 -11.74
CA PHE A 267 -4.30 -20.13 -10.96
C PHE A 267 -4.25 -21.52 -10.30
N ALA A 268 -3.55 -22.49 -10.89
CA ALA A 268 -3.40 -23.83 -10.31
C ALA A 268 -2.56 -23.81 -9.01
N ASP A 269 -1.50 -23.01 -8.98
CA ASP A 269 -0.68 -22.82 -7.78
C ASP A 269 -1.47 -22.05 -6.71
N ALA A 270 -2.25 -21.04 -7.13
CA ALA A 270 -3.13 -20.31 -6.23
C ALA A 270 -4.19 -21.22 -5.57
N GLU A 271 -4.83 -22.08 -6.35
CA GLU A 271 -5.79 -23.06 -5.83
C GLU A 271 -5.13 -24.00 -4.81
N LYS A 272 -3.97 -24.57 -5.14
CA LYS A 272 -3.23 -25.47 -4.24
C LYS A 272 -2.87 -24.80 -2.92
N ASP A 273 -2.43 -23.55 -2.96
CA ASP A 273 -2.10 -22.78 -1.76
C ASP A 273 -3.35 -22.44 -0.95
N MET A 274 -4.46 -22.06 -1.58
CA MET A 274 -5.72 -21.81 -0.88
C MET A 274 -6.30 -23.08 -0.24
N GLU A 275 -6.22 -24.23 -0.90
CA GLU A 275 -6.59 -25.53 -0.32
C GLU A 275 -5.72 -25.90 0.88
N THR A 276 -4.42 -25.55 0.82
CA THR A 276 -3.50 -25.75 1.95
C THR A 276 -3.85 -24.81 3.11
N ALA A 277 -4.13 -23.54 2.82
CA ALA A 277 -4.57 -22.56 3.81
C ALA A 277 -5.88 -23.01 4.50
N LEU A 278 -6.86 -23.50 3.75
CA LEU A 278 -8.12 -24.02 4.28
C LEU A 278 -7.93 -25.21 5.23
N LYS A 279 -6.98 -26.10 4.93
CA LYS A 279 -6.65 -27.25 5.80
C LYS A 279 -6.00 -26.82 7.11
N LEU A 280 -5.21 -25.74 7.08
CA LEU A 280 -4.43 -25.26 8.22
C LEU A 280 -5.16 -24.21 9.07
N ALA A 281 -6.16 -23.52 8.50
CA ALA A 281 -6.86 -22.44 9.17
C ALA A 281 -7.64 -22.93 10.39
N GLU A 282 -7.37 -22.31 11.56
CA GLU A 282 -8.20 -22.48 12.76
C GLU A 282 -9.58 -21.84 12.55
N LYS A 283 -9.60 -20.64 11.94
CA LYS A 283 -10.81 -19.94 11.53
C LYS A 283 -11.15 -20.26 10.07
N LYS A 284 -11.85 -21.38 9.89
CA LYS A 284 -12.21 -21.87 8.54
C LYS A 284 -13.11 -20.92 7.76
N ASP A 285 -13.98 -20.19 8.45
CA ASP A 285 -14.86 -19.19 7.84
C ASP A 285 -14.07 -18.08 7.14
N GLU A 286 -13.03 -17.53 7.79
CA GLU A 286 -12.18 -16.49 7.21
C GLU A 286 -11.41 -17.01 5.98
N ALA A 287 -10.95 -18.27 6.01
CA ALA A 287 -10.26 -18.89 4.87
C ALA A 287 -11.20 -19.17 3.69
N HIS A 288 -12.42 -19.66 3.94
CA HIS A 288 -13.45 -19.83 2.91
C HIS A 288 -13.86 -18.49 2.30
N TYR A 289 -14.05 -17.46 3.13
CA TYR A 289 -14.35 -16.11 2.66
C TYR A 289 -13.24 -15.56 1.75
N ALA A 290 -11.98 -15.70 2.16
CA ALA A 290 -10.85 -15.27 1.35
C ALA A 290 -10.76 -16.01 0.01
N TYR A 291 -11.06 -17.32 -0.01
CA TYR A 291 -11.05 -18.10 -1.23
C TYR A 291 -12.19 -17.71 -2.17
N ALA A 292 -13.40 -17.57 -1.64
CA ALA A 292 -14.55 -17.09 -2.39
C ALA A 292 -14.28 -15.73 -3.05
N ARG A 293 -13.70 -14.79 -2.28
CA ARG A 293 -13.36 -13.45 -2.77
C ARG A 293 -12.29 -13.51 -3.87
N MET A 294 -11.30 -14.37 -3.73
CA MET A 294 -10.24 -14.55 -4.73
C MET A 294 -10.81 -15.07 -6.05
N ILE A 295 -11.64 -16.11 -5.99
CA ILE A 295 -12.31 -16.67 -7.18
C ILE A 295 -13.23 -15.61 -7.80
N TYR A 296 -14.06 -14.95 -7.00
CA TYR A 296 -14.96 -13.90 -7.48
C TYR A 296 -14.20 -12.79 -8.21
N ASN A 297 -13.15 -12.22 -7.60
CA ASN A 297 -12.35 -11.16 -8.22
C ASN A 297 -11.71 -11.61 -9.53
N LYS A 298 -11.20 -12.85 -9.58
CA LYS A 298 -10.66 -13.41 -10.83
C LYS A 298 -11.75 -13.48 -11.90
N GLU A 299 -12.92 -14.00 -11.58
CA GLU A 299 -14.01 -14.15 -12.55
C GLU A 299 -14.58 -12.80 -13.05
N ILE A 300 -14.57 -11.76 -12.22
CA ILE A 300 -15.03 -10.42 -12.59
C ILE A 300 -13.97 -9.65 -13.41
N PHE A 301 -12.71 -9.66 -12.97
CA PHE A 301 -11.69 -8.76 -13.52
C PHE A 301 -10.68 -9.43 -14.46
N GLN A 302 -10.61 -10.77 -14.49
CA GLN A 302 -9.69 -11.55 -15.32
C GLN A 302 -10.41 -12.64 -16.13
N SER A 303 -11.65 -12.39 -16.54
CA SER A 303 -12.46 -13.34 -17.31
C SER A 303 -11.84 -13.78 -18.64
N ALA A 304 -10.92 -12.97 -19.21
CA ALA A 304 -10.15 -13.32 -20.40
C ALA A 304 -9.14 -14.47 -20.20
N GLN A 305 -8.80 -14.81 -18.95
CA GLN A 305 -7.92 -15.93 -18.62
C GLN A 305 -8.75 -17.06 -17.98
N PRO A 306 -9.27 -18.00 -18.78
CA PRO A 306 -10.12 -19.07 -18.25
C PRO A 306 -9.30 -20.03 -17.38
N TYR A 307 -9.90 -20.49 -16.28
CA TYR A 307 -9.36 -21.55 -15.45
C TYR A 307 -10.51 -22.48 -15.05
N ALA A 308 -10.50 -23.72 -15.54
CA ALA A 308 -11.67 -24.60 -15.50
C ALA A 308 -12.17 -24.93 -14.07
N ASN A 309 -11.29 -24.89 -13.07
CA ASN A 309 -11.66 -25.23 -11.70
C ASN A 309 -12.32 -24.07 -10.94
N TRP A 310 -12.25 -22.85 -11.47
CA TRP A 310 -12.81 -21.65 -10.84
C TRP A 310 -13.98 -21.12 -11.66
N SER A 311 -15.06 -20.77 -10.94
CA SER A 311 -16.29 -20.24 -11.50
C SER A 311 -17.05 -19.48 -10.43
N LEU A 312 -18.04 -18.68 -10.83
CA LEU A 312 -18.94 -18.03 -9.88
C LEU A 312 -19.70 -19.03 -8.99
N ASP A 313 -19.99 -20.24 -9.48
CA ASP A 313 -20.63 -21.29 -8.66
C ASP A 313 -19.69 -21.82 -7.56
N LYS A 314 -18.39 -21.95 -7.87
CA LYS A 314 -17.40 -22.29 -6.85
C LYS A 314 -17.27 -21.18 -5.82
N ALA A 315 -17.16 -19.92 -6.26
CA ALA A 315 -17.14 -18.77 -5.35
C ALA A 315 -18.38 -18.75 -4.44
N LEU A 316 -19.56 -19.04 -5.00
CA LEU A 316 -20.82 -19.13 -4.25
C LEU A 316 -20.79 -20.25 -3.20
N THR A 317 -20.23 -21.41 -3.54
CA THR A 317 -20.12 -22.56 -2.62
C THR A 317 -19.18 -22.25 -1.45
N GLU A 318 -18.04 -21.61 -1.73
CA GLU A 318 -17.06 -21.21 -0.73
C GLU A 318 -17.64 -20.16 0.23
N ILE A 319 -18.33 -19.13 -0.29
CA ILE A 319 -18.93 -18.09 0.57
C ILE A 319 -20.08 -18.62 1.42
N GLN A 320 -20.87 -19.56 0.89
CA GLN A 320 -21.93 -20.22 1.64
C GLN A 320 -21.36 -21.09 2.76
N SER A 321 -20.21 -21.73 2.52
CA SER A 321 -19.48 -22.47 3.55
C SER A 321 -18.95 -21.54 4.65
N ALA A 322 -18.44 -20.35 4.29
CA ALA A 322 -18.07 -19.32 5.28
C ALA A 322 -19.28 -18.87 6.12
N ASN A 323 -20.41 -18.55 5.47
CA ASN A 323 -21.65 -18.17 6.14
C ASN A 323 -22.21 -19.26 7.06
N ALA A 324 -22.11 -20.54 6.68
CA ALA A 324 -22.58 -21.65 7.49
C ALA A 324 -21.74 -21.85 8.78
N LEU A 325 -20.44 -21.55 8.70
CA LEU A 325 -19.52 -21.66 9.83
C LEU A 325 -19.63 -20.49 10.81
N ASN A 326 -19.71 -19.27 10.28
CA ASN A 326 -19.80 -18.05 11.07
C ASN A 326 -20.48 -16.96 10.24
N PRO A 327 -21.80 -16.78 10.37
CA PRO A 327 -22.53 -15.76 9.62
C PRO A 327 -21.96 -14.37 9.94
N GLN A 328 -21.46 -13.69 8.91
CA GLN A 328 -20.97 -12.32 9.00
C GLN A 328 -21.62 -11.47 7.91
N PRO A 329 -21.96 -10.21 8.19
CA PRO A 329 -22.59 -9.37 7.18
C PRO A 329 -21.71 -9.17 5.92
N SER A 330 -20.39 -9.09 6.07
CA SER A 330 -19.44 -9.02 4.95
C SER A 330 -19.46 -10.28 4.07
N TYR A 331 -19.73 -11.45 4.64
CA TYR A 331 -19.83 -12.70 3.90
C TYR A 331 -21.13 -12.75 3.10
N ARG A 332 -22.24 -12.33 3.72
CA ARG A 332 -23.54 -12.17 3.06
C ARG A 332 -23.48 -11.15 1.92
N GLN A 333 -22.80 -10.03 2.11
CA GLN A 333 -22.61 -9.04 1.05
C GLN A 333 -21.83 -9.63 -0.15
N LEU A 334 -20.76 -10.38 0.10
CA LEU A 334 -20.04 -11.07 -0.99
C LEU A 334 -20.91 -12.13 -1.69
N GLU A 335 -21.73 -12.88 -0.93
CA GLU A 335 -22.70 -13.81 -1.52
C GLU A 335 -23.68 -13.11 -2.46
N ALA A 336 -24.23 -11.95 -2.04
CA ALA A 336 -25.10 -11.13 -2.87
C ALA A 336 -24.39 -10.60 -4.13
N ASN A 337 -23.12 -10.17 -4.00
CA ASN A 337 -22.29 -9.75 -5.13
C ASN A 337 -22.07 -10.88 -6.14
N ILE A 338 -21.82 -12.10 -5.67
CA ILE A 338 -21.65 -13.29 -6.52
C ILE A 338 -22.98 -13.62 -7.23
N LEU A 339 -24.10 -13.62 -6.51
CA LEU A 339 -25.43 -13.88 -7.10
C LEU A 339 -25.79 -12.82 -8.15
N TYR A 340 -25.48 -11.55 -7.90
CA TYR A 340 -25.66 -10.48 -8.87
C TYR A 340 -24.84 -10.73 -10.15
N ALA A 341 -23.57 -11.11 -10.01
CA ALA A 341 -22.71 -11.45 -11.15
C ALA A 341 -23.21 -12.69 -11.93
N GLN A 342 -23.87 -13.62 -11.24
CA GLN A 342 -24.58 -14.76 -11.86
C GLN A 342 -25.93 -14.37 -12.51
N GLN A 343 -26.29 -13.08 -12.52
CA GLN A 343 -27.58 -12.56 -12.98
C GLN A 343 -28.79 -13.07 -12.17
N LYS A 344 -28.56 -13.55 -10.94
CA LYS A 344 -29.60 -13.98 -10.00
C LYS A 344 -30.03 -12.79 -9.13
N PHE A 345 -30.72 -11.84 -9.76
CA PHE A 345 -31.02 -10.53 -9.15
C PHE A 345 -32.01 -10.60 -7.98
N ASP A 346 -33.05 -11.45 -8.03
CA ASP A 346 -34.00 -11.59 -6.92
C ASP A 346 -33.36 -12.18 -5.64
N PRO A 347 -32.58 -13.28 -5.71
CA PRO A 347 -31.80 -13.74 -4.56
C PRO A 347 -30.80 -12.70 -4.06
N ALA A 348 -30.07 -12.03 -4.94
CA ALA A 348 -29.11 -11.00 -4.55
C ALA A 348 -29.79 -9.84 -3.81
N TYR A 349 -30.90 -9.33 -4.35
CA TYR A 349 -31.72 -8.29 -3.72
C TYR A 349 -32.20 -8.70 -2.33
N THR A 350 -32.68 -9.93 -2.17
CA THR A 350 -33.16 -10.45 -0.88
C THR A 350 -32.09 -10.33 0.20
N ILE A 351 -30.83 -10.63 -0.13
CA ILE A 351 -29.70 -10.51 0.80
C ILE A 351 -29.39 -9.03 1.09
N TYR A 352 -29.35 -8.16 0.07
CA TYR A 352 -29.11 -6.73 0.31
C TYR A 352 -30.20 -6.07 1.16
N ASP A 353 -31.46 -6.42 0.94
CA ASP A 353 -32.59 -5.93 1.74
C ASP A 353 -32.49 -6.41 3.19
N GLU A 354 -32.14 -7.68 3.41
CA GLU A 354 -31.85 -8.22 4.75
C GLU A 354 -30.73 -7.43 5.45
N LEU A 355 -29.62 -7.15 4.75
CA LEU A 355 -28.49 -6.37 5.28
C LEU A 355 -28.91 -4.94 5.64
N ALA A 356 -29.68 -4.28 4.77
CA ALA A 356 -30.19 -2.93 5.00
C ALA A 356 -31.13 -2.86 6.22
N GLN A 357 -31.94 -3.89 6.44
CA GLN A 357 -32.86 -3.99 7.58
C GLN A 357 -32.12 -4.29 8.89
N ASN A 358 -31.09 -5.13 8.85
CA ASN A 358 -30.34 -5.60 10.03
C ASN A 358 -29.19 -4.67 10.47
N GLY A 359 -29.29 -3.37 10.15
CA GLY A 359 -28.38 -2.33 10.67
C GLY A 359 -27.18 -2.01 9.79
N GLN A 360 -26.97 -2.71 8.66
CA GLN A 360 -25.95 -2.32 7.67
C GLN A 360 -26.52 -1.34 6.65
N LYS A 361 -26.93 -0.16 7.14
CA LYS A 361 -27.47 0.93 6.32
C LYS A 361 -26.35 1.73 5.66
N THR A 362 -25.56 1.08 4.82
CA THR A 362 -24.47 1.72 4.08
C THR A 362 -24.94 2.13 2.68
N ALA A 363 -24.30 3.16 2.11
CA ALA A 363 -24.55 3.58 0.73
C ALA A 363 -24.42 2.42 -0.25
N GLU A 364 -23.38 1.61 -0.07
CA GLU A 364 -23.05 0.46 -0.92
C GLU A 364 -24.17 -0.59 -0.94
N VAL A 365 -24.72 -0.96 0.22
CA VAL A 365 -25.79 -1.97 0.31
C VAL A 365 -27.06 -1.48 -0.38
N PHE A 366 -27.51 -0.24 -0.11
CA PHE A 366 -28.68 0.32 -0.79
C PHE A 366 -28.46 0.47 -2.30
N TYR A 367 -27.26 0.86 -2.70
CA TYR A 367 -26.92 1.02 -4.11
C TYR A 367 -26.92 -0.32 -4.85
N ALA A 368 -26.33 -1.36 -4.26
CA ALA A 368 -26.34 -2.70 -4.83
C ALA A 368 -27.76 -3.28 -4.90
N ALA A 369 -28.60 -3.03 -3.89
CA ALA A 369 -30.03 -3.35 -3.94
C ALA A 369 -30.74 -2.61 -5.09
N ALA A 370 -30.45 -1.31 -5.28
CA ALA A 370 -30.99 -0.52 -6.38
C ALA A 370 -30.60 -1.12 -7.74
N LYS A 371 -29.33 -1.52 -7.90
CA LYS A 371 -28.85 -2.20 -9.11
C LYS A 371 -29.57 -3.51 -9.37
N CYS A 372 -29.91 -4.29 -8.35
CA CYS A 372 -30.75 -5.47 -8.54
C CYS A 372 -32.14 -5.09 -9.10
N LYS A 373 -32.77 -4.04 -8.56
CA LYS A 373 -34.08 -3.57 -9.02
C LYS A 373 -34.05 -2.94 -10.41
N GLU A 374 -32.94 -2.30 -10.77
CA GLU A 374 -32.67 -1.83 -12.14
C GLU A 374 -32.69 -3.00 -13.13
N MET A 375 -31.94 -4.07 -12.85
CA MET A 375 -31.90 -5.27 -13.70
C MET A 375 -33.25 -5.99 -13.78
N LEU A 376 -34.05 -5.94 -12.71
CA LEU A 376 -35.42 -6.45 -12.66
C LEU A 376 -36.46 -5.49 -13.28
N LYS A 377 -36.02 -4.33 -13.80
CA LYS A 377 -36.86 -3.29 -14.40
C LYS A 377 -37.92 -2.71 -13.45
N ASP A 378 -37.70 -2.81 -12.15
CA ASP A 378 -38.53 -2.18 -11.11
C ASP A 378 -38.02 -0.76 -10.83
N THR A 379 -38.40 0.17 -11.71
CA THR A 379 -37.93 1.56 -11.67
C THR A 379 -38.33 2.27 -10.37
N THR A 380 -39.49 1.95 -9.81
CA THR A 380 -40.00 2.57 -8.58
C THR A 380 -39.15 2.17 -7.38
N ALA A 381 -38.92 0.86 -7.19
CA ALA A 381 -38.09 0.38 -6.08
C ALA A 381 -36.63 0.81 -6.24
N MET A 382 -36.10 0.77 -7.47
CA MET A 382 -34.75 1.26 -7.78
C MET A 382 -34.56 2.71 -7.33
N LEU A 383 -35.47 3.62 -7.70
CA LEU A 383 -35.37 5.03 -7.29
C LEU A 383 -35.47 5.22 -5.78
N ALA A 384 -36.36 4.50 -5.10
CA ALA A 384 -36.49 4.57 -3.64
C ALA A 384 -35.21 4.08 -2.93
N LEU A 385 -34.54 3.07 -3.48
CA LEU A 385 -33.26 2.57 -2.98
C LEU A 385 -32.12 3.57 -3.25
N LEU A 386 -32.09 4.23 -4.41
CA LEU A 386 -31.12 5.30 -4.69
C LEU A 386 -31.33 6.53 -3.79
N ASP A 387 -32.57 6.86 -3.45
CA ASP A 387 -32.86 7.86 -2.44
C ASP A 387 -32.37 7.42 -1.05
N SER A 388 -32.55 6.13 -0.71
CA SER A 388 -32.01 5.55 0.53
C SER A 388 -30.48 5.56 0.57
N THR A 389 -29.81 5.29 -0.55
CA THR A 389 -28.36 5.45 -0.72
C THR A 389 -27.94 6.87 -0.37
N MET A 390 -28.60 7.87 -0.95
CA MET A 390 -28.25 9.28 -0.72
C MET A 390 -28.57 9.77 0.69
N ASN A 391 -29.55 9.15 1.37
CA ASN A 391 -29.86 9.43 2.78
C ASN A 391 -28.81 8.90 3.76
N THR A 392 -27.87 8.06 3.31
CA THR A 392 -26.70 7.67 4.14
C THR A 392 -25.63 8.76 4.21
N PHE A 393 -25.73 9.77 3.36
CA PHE A 393 -24.87 10.95 3.37
C PHE A 393 -25.59 12.15 3.98
N SER A 394 -24.84 13.08 4.57
CA SER A 394 -25.35 14.36 5.07
C SER A 394 -24.82 15.51 4.23
N LYS A 395 -25.62 16.57 4.06
CA LYS A 395 -25.17 17.80 3.39
C LYS A 395 -24.36 18.68 4.36
N PRO A 396 -23.30 19.37 3.90
CA PRO A 396 -22.74 19.32 2.54
C PRO A 396 -22.07 17.97 2.26
N TYR A 397 -22.28 17.45 1.05
CA TYR A 397 -21.71 16.15 0.67
C TYR A 397 -20.18 16.19 0.58
N LEU A 398 -19.57 15.01 0.68
CA LEU A 398 -18.15 14.78 0.40
C LEU A 398 -18.02 14.03 -0.93
N LYS A 399 -16.79 13.98 -1.50
CA LYS A 399 -16.51 13.32 -2.79
C LYS A 399 -17.01 11.88 -2.87
N ASP A 400 -17.06 11.16 -1.74
CA ASP A 400 -17.57 9.79 -1.67
C ASP A 400 -19.04 9.64 -2.11
N ALA A 401 -19.83 10.72 -2.06
CA ALA A 401 -21.22 10.72 -2.53
C ALA A 401 -21.35 10.85 -4.06
N ALA A 402 -20.29 11.29 -4.75
CA ALA A 402 -20.35 11.68 -6.16
C ALA A 402 -20.79 10.55 -7.10
N PRO A 403 -20.30 9.29 -6.99
CA PRO A 403 -20.77 8.20 -7.84
C PRO A 403 -22.27 7.91 -7.68
N TYR A 404 -22.80 8.06 -6.46
CA TYR A 404 -24.20 7.80 -6.16
C TYR A 404 -25.12 8.92 -6.66
N LEU A 405 -24.65 10.17 -6.63
CA LEU A 405 -25.34 11.31 -7.24
C LEU A 405 -25.50 11.12 -8.75
N LEU A 406 -24.43 10.74 -9.46
CA LEU A 406 -24.52 10.47 -10.91
C LEU A 406 -25.50 9.34 -11.22
N ALA A 407 -25.38 8.21 -10.51
CA ALA A 407 -26.25 7.06 -10.74
C ALA A 407 -27.72 7.40 -10.47
N ARG A 408 -27.99 8.21 -9.44
CA ARG A 408 -29.36 8.68 -9.15
C ARG A 408 -29.86 9.69 -10.19
N ALA A 409 -28.99 10.58 -10.68
CA ALA A 409 -29.32 11.52 -11.74
C ALA A 409 -29.73 10.78 -13.02
N GLU A 410 -28.94 9.78 -13.43
CA GLU A 410 -29.23 8.95 -14.60
C GLU A 410 -30.56 8.19 -14.45
N ALA A 411 -30.77 7.55 -13.30
CA ALA A 411 -32.01 6.85 -13.00
C ALA A 411 -33.24 7.79 -13.01
N ARG A 412 -33.11 9.00 -12.45
CA ARG A 412 -34.16 10.01 -12.44
C ARG A 412 -34.45 10.54 -13.84
N ARG A 413 -33.41 10.80 -14.64
CA ARG A 413 -33.53 11.18 -16.05
C ARG A 413 -34.32 10.13 -16.83
N ALA A 414 -33.92 8.85 -16.73
CA ALA A 414 -34.61 7.74 -17.39
C ALA A 414 -36.08 7.59 -16.95
N ALA A 415 -36.40 7.93 -15.70
CA ALA A 415 -37.76 7.95 -15.17
C ALA A 415 -38.55 9.24 -15.51
N GLY A 416 -38.02 10.14 -16.33
CA GLY A 416 -38.65 11.42 -16.70
C GLY A 416 -38.63 12.49 -15.60
N LYS A 417 -37.89 12.28 -14.52
CA LYS A 417 -37.70 13.22 -13.40
C LYS A 417 -36.49 14.12 -13.64
N SER A 418 -36.40 14.72 -14.83
CA SER A 418 -35.19 15.43 -15.28
C SER A 418 -34.80 16.61 -14.40
N ARG A 419 -35.77 17.30 -13.75
CA ARG A 419 -35.44 18.39 -12.80
C ARG A 419 -34.75 17.88 -11.53
N ASP A 420 -35.17 16.72 -11.03
CA ASP A 420 -34.51 16.10 -9.87
C ASP A 420 -33.13 15.58 -10.25
N ALA A 421 -32.96 15.08 -11.48
CA ALA A 421 -31.67 14.69 -12.01
C ALA A 421 -30.69 15.89 -12.11
N VAL A 422 -31.16 17.05 -12.59
CA VAL A 422 -30.34 18.28 -12.62
C VAL A 422 -29.90 18.70 -11.21
N ASN A 423 -30.76 18.57 -10.19
CA ASN A 423 -30.36 18.85 -8.81
C ASN A 423 -29.20 17.95 -8.35
N ASP A 424 -29.23 16.66 -8.69
CA ASP A 424 -28.15 15.73 -8.38
C ASP A 424 -26.87 16.09 -9.13
N LEU A 425 -26.97 16.49 -10.40
CA LEU A 425 -25.82 16.93 -11.20
C LEU A 425 -25.22 18.25 -10.67
N ASN A 426 -26.03 19.15 -10.11
CA ASN A 426 -25.55 20.37 -9.45
C ASN A 426 -24.79 20.04 -8.15
N ASP A 427 -25.34 19.13 -7.33
CA ASP A 427 -24.62 18.62 -6.16
C ASP A 427 -23.30 17.93 -6.58
N TYR A 428 -23.29 17.18 -7.69
CA TYR A 428 -22.09 16.54 -8.24
C TYR A 428 -21.04 17.57 -8.72
N GLU A 429 -21.46 18.60 -9.44
CA GLU A 429 -20.57 19.67 -9.92
C GLU A 429 -19.82 20.32 -8.76
N ALA A 430 -20.52 20.60 -7.66
CA ALA A 430 -19.94 21.22 -6.48
C ALA A 430 -18.82 20.37 -5.85
N LEU A 431 -18.90 19.04 -5.97
CA LEU A 431 -17.95 18.08 -5.37
C LEU A 431 -16.73 17.80 -6.26
N MET A 432 -16.92 17.78 -7.57
CA MET A 432 -15.96 17.22 -8.54
C MET A 432 -15.36 18.29 -9.46
N GLN A 433 -15.27 19.55 -9.00
CA GLN A 433 -14.86 20.70 -9.82
C GLN A 433 -13.54 20.49 -10.58
N ALA A 434 -12.58 19.75 -10.02
CA ALA A 434 -11.29 19.50 -10.67
C ALA A 434 -11.35 18.40 -11.74
N GLU A 435 -12.41 17.59 -11.72
CA GLU A 435 -12.62 16.43 -12.57
C GLU A 435 -13.72 16.65 -13.63
N ILE A 436 -14.37 17.82 -13.62
CA ILE A 436 -15.39 18.22 -14.60
C ILE A 436 -14.74 18.64 -15.92
N ASN A 437 -15.37 18.20 -17.00
CA ASN A 437 -14.98 18.52 -18.37
C ASN A 437 -16.20 18.98 -19.19
N ASP A 438 -15.95 19.34 -20.44
CA ASP A 438 -16.94 19.68 -21.46
C ASP A 438 -18.06 18.63 -21.57
N ASN A 439 -17.70 17.33 -21.55
CA ASN A 439 -18.68 16.24 -21.61
C ASN A 439 -19.67 16.25 -20.44
N PHE A 440 -19.24 16.62 -19.23
CA PHE A 440 -20.15 16.75 -18.09
C PHE A 440 -21.19 17.87 -18.32
N TYR A 441 -20.77 19.03 -18.82
CA TYR A 441 -21.70 20.13 -19.12
C TYR A 441 -22.63 19.76 -20.27
N TYR A 442 -22.13 19.06 -21.29
CA TYR A 442 -22.99 18.54 -22.36
C TYR A 442 -24.01 17.52 -21.83
N LEU A 443 -23.60 16.60 -20.95
CA LEU A 443 -24.51 15.66 -20.30
C LEU A 443 -25.62 16.40 -19.54
N ARG A 444 -25.27 17.37 -18.69
CA ARG A 444 -26.27 18.13 -17.91
C ARG A 444 -27.17 18.97 -18.81
N HIS A 445 -26.63 19.61 -19.85
CA HIS A 445 -27.40 20.28 -20.89
C HIS A 445 -28.52 19.40 -21.48
N GLN A 446 -28.22 18.14 -21.81
CA GLN A 446 -29.25 17.21 -22.32
C GLN A 446 -30.37 16.97 -21.29
N VAL A 447 -30.00 16.76 -20.02
CA VAL A 447 -30.98 16.56 -18.94
C VAL A 447 -31.83 17.82 -18.72
N GLU A 448 -31.23 18.99 -18.82
CA GLU A 448 -31.91 20.28 -18.70
C GLU A 448 -32.90 20.51 -19.84
N ILE A 449 -32.56 20.13 -21.09
CA ILE A 449 -33.49 20.15 -22.22
C ILE A 449 -34.71 19.27 -21.95
N GLU A 450 -34.51 18.05 -21.46
CA GLU A 450 -35.59 17.13 -21.09
C GLU A 450 -36.48 17.71 -19.97
N GLY A 451 -35.85 18.39 -19.00
CA GLY A 451 -36.53 19.11 -17.91
C GLY A 451 -37.17 20.44 -18.31
N ARG A 452 -37.04 20.84 -19.59
CA ARG A 452 -37.45 22.14 -20.14
C ARG A 452 -36.80 23.35 -19.44
N LEU A 453 -35.59 23.17 -18.93
CA LEU A 453 -34.77 24.18 -18.27
C LEU A 453 -33.88 24.90 -19.30
N TYR A 454 -34.50 25.44 -20.35
CA TYR A 454 -33.77 25.88 -21.54
C TYR A 454 -32.70 26.96 -21.30
N GLN A 455 -32.90 27.86 -20.33
CA GLN A 455 -31.88 28.85 -20.00
C GLN A 455 -30.65 28.21 -19.33
N GLN A 456 -30.85 27.20 -18.49
CA GLN A 456 -29.74 26.47 -17.86
C GLN A 456 -29.00 25.67 -18.93
N ALA A 457 -29.75 25.00 -19.83
CA ALA A 457 -29.19 24.26 -20.95
C ALA A 457 -28.34 25.16 -21.86
N LEU A 458 -28.77 26.39 -22.15
CA LEU A 458 -27.96 27.35 -22.89
C LEU A 458 -26.68 27.76 -22.13
N ASN A 459 -26.74 27.89 -20.81
CA ASN A 459 -25.54 28.21 -20.02
C ASN A 459 -24.54 27.06 -20.03
N ASP A 460 -25.01 25.82 -19.89
CA ASP A 460 -24.16 24.63 -19.86
C ASP A 460 -23.51 24.32 -21.20
N ILE A 461 -24.26 24.42 -22.31
CA ILE A 461 -23.64 24.22 -23.63
C ILE A 461 -22.59 25.30 -23.93
N ASN A 462 -22.81 26.54 -23.46
CA ASN A 462 -21.79 27.58 -23.56
C ASN A 462 -20.55 27.25 -22.72
N ARG A 463 -20.70 26.64 -21.53
CA ARG A 463 -19.55 26.16 -20.74
C ARG A 463 -18.81 25.02 -21.45
N ALA A 464 -19.53 24.07 -22.05
CA ALA A 464 -18.92 23.02 -22.87
C ALA A 464 -18.10 23.62 -24.03
N ILE A 465 -18.66 24.61 -24.76
CA ILE A 465 -17.97 25.35 -25.82
C ILE A 465 -16.73 26.08 -25.28
N GLN A 466 -16.81 26.73 -24.11
CA GLN A 466 -15.65 27.40 -23.52
C GLN A 466 -14.50 26.43 -23.22
N MET A 467 -14.81 25.20 -22.84
CA MET A 467 -13.82 24.15 -22.57
C MET A 467 -13.30 23.47 -23.83
N ALA A 468 -14.14 23.33 -24.87
CA ALA A 468 -13.80 22.74 -26.15
C ALA A 468 -14.23 23.64 -27.34
N PRO A 469 -13.52 24.76 -27.58
CA PRO A 469 -13.98 25.80 -28.51
C PRO A 469 -13.97 25.41 -29.99
N GLN A 470 -13.32 24.29 -30.33
CA GLN A 470 -13.22 23.77 -31.69
C GLN A 470 -14.24 22.64 -31.97
N GLU A 471 -15.01 22.22 -30.96
CA GLU A 471 -16.00 21.16 -31.11
C GLU A 471 -17.29 21.74 -31.70
N THR A 472 -17.41 21.73 -33.03
CA THR A 472 -18.57 22.31 -33.76
C THR A 472 -19.89 21.64 -33.40
N PHE A 473 -19.85 20.39 -32.92
CA PHE A 473 -21.03 19.69 -32.42
C PHE A 473 -21.75 20.45 -31.29
N TYR A 474 -21.02 21.07 -30.36
CA TYR A 474 -21.64 21.83 -29.27
C TYR A 474 -22.32 23.11 -29.75
N TYR A 475 -21.78 23.74 -30.80
CA TYR A 475 -22.43 24.89 -31.43
C TYR A 475 -23.69 24.49 -32.17
N ALA A 476 -23.70 23.33 -32.84
CA ALA A 476 -24.90 22.79 -33.48
C ALA A 476 -26.02 22.51 -32.43
N GLU A 477 -25.67 21.94 -31.28
CA GLU A 477 -26.60 21.70 -30.17
C GLU A 477 -27.14 23.01 -29.58
N LYS A 478 -26.27 24.02 -29.40
CA LYS A 478 -26.65 25.38 -28.99
C LYS A 478 -27.61 26.02 -30.00
N ALA A 479 -27.29 26.00 -31.30
CA ALA A 479 -28.11 26.56 -32.37
C ALA A 479 -29.48 25.87 -32.44
N SER A 480 -29.51 24.54 -32.35
CA SER A 480 -30.74 23.75 -32.28
C SER A 480 -31.64 24.18 -31.11
N LEU A 481 -31.06 24.36 -29.92
CA LEU A 481 -31.80 24.84 -28.75
C LEU A 481 -32.29 26.28 -28.93
N GLN A 482 -31.46 27.18 -29.47
CA GLN A 482 -31.83 28.57 -29.74
C GLN A 482 -33.00 28.67 -30.75
N VAL A 483 -32.99 27.86 -31.82
CA VAL A 483 -34.14 27.74 -32.74
C VAL A 483 -35.39 27.32 -31.98
N ARG A 484 -35.28 26.32 -31.09
CA ARG A 484 -36.41 25.83 -30.29
C ARG A 484 -37.00 26.90 -29.36
N VAL A 485 -36.17 27.77 -28.80
CA VAL A 485 -36.63 28.87 -27.91
C VAL A 485 -36.88 30.19 -28.64
N GLY A 486 -36.71 30.24 -29.97
CA GLY A 486 -37.01 31.40 -30.81
C GLY A 486 -35.95 32.51 -30.79
N LEU A 487 -34.73 32.23 -30.34
CA LEU A 487 -33.61 33.18 -30.30
C LEU A 487 -32.90 33.24 -31.67
N LEU A 488 -33.63 33.69 -32.70
CA LEU A 488 -33.18 33.59 -34.09
C LEU A 488 -31.93 34.43 -34.42
N ASP A 489 -31.72 35.56 -33.73
CA ASP A 489 -30.50 36.35 -33.87
C ASP A 489 -29.28 35.57 -33.35
N ASP A 490 -29.40 34.98 -32.16
CA ASP A 490 -28.33 34.17 -31.58
C ASP A 490 -28.00 32.91 -32.41
N VAL A 491 -28.99 32.35 -33.14
CA VAL A 491 -28.75 31.24 -34.10
C VAL A 491 -27.85 31.70 -35.24
N ILE A 492 -28.08 32.90 -35.77
CA ILE A 492 -27.25 33.47 -36.86
C ILE A 492 -25.83 33.67 -36.36
N ASP A 493 -25.66 34.22 -35.16
CA ASP A 493 -24.33 34.43 -34.56
C ASP A 493 -23.61 33.10 -34.34
N THR A 494 -24.30 32.11 -33.74
CA THR A 494 -23.74 30.77 -33.49
C THR A 494 -23.37 30.06 -34.80
N ALA A 495 -24.19 30.18 -35.85
CA ALA A 495 -23.90 29.61 -37.16
C ALA A 495 -22.68 30.27 -37.83
N ASN A 496 -22.49 31.58 -37.65
CA ASN A 496 -21.30 32.28 -38.14
C ASN A 496 -20.04 31.87 -37.36
N GLU A 497 -20.15 31.62 -36.04
CA GLU A 497 -19.06 31.04 -35.25
C GLU A 497 -18.66 29.66 -35.81
N MET A 498 -19.62 28.79 -36.10
CA MET A 498 -19.36 27.49 -36.72
C MET A 498 -18.67 27.62 -38.08
N ILE A 499 -19.13 28.51 -38.97
CA ILE A 499 -18.49 28.78 -40.28
C ILE A 499 -17.04 29.30 -40.09
N GLY A 500 -16.80 30.08 -39.03
CA GLY A 500 -15.47 30.56 -38.68
C GLY A 500 -14.52 29.46 -38.23
N ILE A 501 -15.03 28.41 -37.58
CA ILE A 501 -14.28 27.22 -37.15
C ILE A 501 -14.03 26.29 -38.33
N ASP A 502 -15.10 25.90 -39.04
CA ASP A 502 -15.03 25.13 -40.27
C ASP A 502 -15.95 25.72 -41.35
N SER A 503 -15.32 26.30 -42.37
CA SER A 503 -16.02 26.90 -43.51
C SER A 503 -16.83 25.90 -44.35
N ASN A 504 -16.61 24.59 -44.18
CA ASN A 504 -17.31 23.50 -44.85
C ASN A 504 -18.33 22.78 -43.93
N ASP A 505 -18.61 23.32 -42.74
CA ASP A 505 -19.62 22.77 -41.85
C ASP A 505 -21.03 22.92 -42.45
N SER A 506 -21.61 21.81 -42.88
CA SER A 506 -22.93 21.79 -43.51
C SER A 506 -24.08 22.16 -42.55
N ASP A 507 -23.93 21.87 -41.25
CA ASP A 507 -24.92 22.21 -40.23
C ASP A 507 -24.94 23.72 -39.97
N ALA A 508 -23.78 24.38 -40.03
CA ALA A 508 -23.68 25.82 -39.88
C ALA A 508 -24.51 26.58 -40.92
N TYR A 509 -24.38 26.24 -42.21
CA TYR A 509 -25.19 26.85 -43.26
C TYR A 509 -26.68 26.47 -43.15
N MET A 510 -26.98 25.27 -42.65
CA MET A 510 -28.36 24.83 -42.42
C MET A 510 -29.03 25.67 -41.34
N PHE A 511 -28.39 25.89 -40.19
CA PHE A 511 -28.91 26.74 -39.12
C PHE A 511 -29.00 28.21 -39.55
N LEU A 512 -27.99 28.75 -40.25
CA LEU A 512 -28.02 30.12 -40.77
C LEU A 512 -29.20 30.33 -41.72
N GLY A 513 -29.39 29.41 -42.68
CA GLY A 513 -30.47 29.48 -43.64
C GLY A 513 -31.85 29.35 -43.00
N LEU A 514 -31.99 28.43 -42.04
CA LEU A 514 -33.21 28.26 -41.26
C LEU A 514 -33.58 29.52 -40.47
N ALA A 515 -32.63 30.11 -39.76
CA ALA A 515 -32.85 31.33 -38.98
C ALA A 515 -33.26 32.52 -39.86
N GLN A 516 -32.59 32.71 -41.01
CA GLN A 516 -32.93 33.76 -41.97
C GLN A 516 -34.33 33.57 -42.56
N CYS A 517 -34.71 32.34 -42.92
CA CYS A 517 -36.07 32.02 -43.36
C CYS A 517 -37.12 32.32 -42.29
N LEU A 518 -36.87 31.93 -41.02
CA LEU A 518 -37.77 32.20 -39.90
C LEU A 518 -37.90 33.70 -39.59
N LYS A 519 -36.86 34.49 -39.84
CA LYS A 519 -36.89 35.97 -39.74
C LYS A 519 -37.53 36.67 -40.94
N GLY A 520 -37.94 35.92 -41.97
CA GLY A 520 -38.55 36.46 -43.18
C GLY A 520 -37.58 36.84 -44.31
N ASN A 521 -36.27 36.70 -44.11
CA ASN A 521 -35.28 36.82 -45.19
C ASN A 521 -35.17 35.49 -45.97
N LYS A 522 -36.26 35.12 -46.64
CA LYS A 522 -36.37 33.84 -47.35
C LYS A 522 -35.34 33.68 -48.47
N LYS A 523 -34.98 34.77 -49.16
CA LYS A 523 -34.08 34.71 -50.32
C LYS A 523 -32.68 34.23 -49.90
N ASP A 524 -32.10 34.90 -48.89
CA ASP A 524 -30.77 34.53 -48.40
C ASP A 524 -30.82 33.21 -47.62
N GLY A 525 -31.93 32.98 -46.89
CA GLY A 525 -32.16 31.74 -46.16
C GLY A 525 -32.16 30.51 -47.06
N ILE A 526 -32.90 30.53 -48.18
CA ILE A 526 -32.91 29.44 -49.16
C ILE A 526 -31.54 29.25 -49.81
N ALA A 527 -30.78 30.32 -50.08
CA ALA A 527 -29.44 30.21 -50.63
C ALA A 527 -28.47 29.49 -49.67
N ASN A 528 -28.53 29.80 -48.38
CA ASN A 528 -27.72 29.10 -47.37
C ASN A 528 -28.18 27.65 -47.15
N LEU A 529 -29.48 27.36 -47.17
CA LEU A 529 -29.98 25.99 -47.14
C LEU A 529 -29.52 25.18 -48.38
N GLN A 530 -29.49 25.79 -49.56
CA GLN A 530 -28.98 25.13 -50.76
C GLN A 530 -27.48 24.78 -50.61
N LYS A 531 -26.69 25.71 -50.04
CA LYS A 531 -25.29 25.44 -49.75
C LYS A 531 -25.11 24.30 -48.75
N ALA A 532 -25.92 24.26 -47.68
CA ALA A 532 -25.92 23.16 -46.73
C ALA A 532 -26.24 21.81 -47.39
N LYS A 533 -27.24 21.79 -48.29
CA LYS A 533 -27.60 20.61 -49.08
C LYS A 533 -26.44 20.16 -49.97
N ASP A 534 -25.81 21.08 -50.69
CA ASP A 534 -24.68 20.78 -51.58
C ASP A 534 -23.47 20.21 -50.80
N MET A 535 -23.37 20.55 -49.51
CA MET A 535 -22.38 20.03 -48.56
C MET A 535 -22.82 18.73 -47.86
N GLY A 536 -23.99 18.17 -48.19
CA GLY A 536 -24.45 16.86 -47.72
C GLY A 536 -25.45 16.89 -46.57
N ASN A 537 -25.95 18.06 -46.14
CA ASN A 537 -26.98 18.13 -45.10
C ASN A 537 -28.35 17.69 -45.63
N LEU A 538 -28.84 16.53 -45.19
CA LEU A 538 -30.11 15.95 -45.64
C LEU A 538 -31.36 16.70 -45.14
N GLN A 539 -31.25 17.44 -44.04
CA GLN A 539 -32.39 18.20 -43.49
C GLN A 539 -32.70 19.45 -44.33
N ALA A 540 -31.68 20.01 -44.97
CA ALA A 540 -31.79 21.22 -45.78
C ALA A 540 -32.83 21.07 -46.91
N ASP A 541 -32.94 19.89 -47.53
CA ASP A 541 -33.93 19.62 -48.58
C ASP A 541 -35.37 19.85 -48.13
N THR A 542 -35.71 19.34 -46.94
CA THR A 542 -37.05 19.48 -46.36
C THR A 542 -37.31 20.95 -45.99
N LEU A 543 -36.29 21.65 -45.48
CA LEU A 543 -36.39 23.06 -45.13
C LEU A 543 -36.58 23.95 -46.37
N ILE A 544 -35.87 23.68 -47.48
CA ILE A 544 -36.04 24.41 -48.74
C ILE A 544 -37.47 24.29 -49.23
N GLN A 545 -38.03 23.08 -49.29
CA GLN A 545 -39.41 22.85 -49.71
C GLN A 545 -40.44 23.58 -48.84
N LYS A 546 -40.15 23.72 -47.54
CA LYS A 546 -41.04 24.41 -46.60
C LYS A 546 -41.07 25.93 -46.79
N TYR A 547 -39.97 26.54 -47.21
CA TYR A 547 -39.82 28.00 -47.28
C TYR A 547 -39.86 28.59 -48.69
N GLN A 548 -39.76 27.75 -49.74
CA GLN A 548 -40.21 28.05 -51.10
C GLN A 548 -41.69 28.45 -51.10
#